data_AF-A0A8C5K1B1-F1
#
_entry.id   AF-A0A8C5K1B1-F1
#
_cell.length_a   1.000
_cell.length_b   1.000
_cell.length_c   1.000
_cell.angle_alpha   90.00
_cell.angle_beta   90.00
_cell.angle_gamma   90.00
#
_symmetry.space_group_name_H-M   'P 1'
#
loop_
_entity.id
_entity.type
_entity.pdbx_description
1 polymer ?
#
loop_
_entity_poly.entity_id
_entity_poly.type
_entity_poly.pdbx_seq_one_letter_code
_entity_poly.pdbx_strand_id
1 'polypeptide(L)'
;MDVCGWKEMEVALVNFDNSEEIQEEPSYATDFNPTSSKGRPGSSPFSNWKVLSDDTSSETAFSKLPGDYVDPPGPEPVVLNEGNQRVIINIAGLRFETQLRTLNQFPETLLGDREKRMQFFDSMRNEYFFDRNRPSFDGILYYYQSGGKIRRPANVPIDVFADEISFYELGSEAMDQFREDEGFIKDPETLLPTNDFHRQFWLLFEYPESSSAARGVAVVSVLVVVISITIFCLETLPEFREDRELRVVRDPSLNANKTAFTQTMFTDPFFVVESTCIVWFTFELVLRFVVCPSKTDFFRNIMNIIDIISIIPYFATLITELVQETEPSAQQNMSLAILRIIRLVRVFRIFKLSRHSKGLQILGQTLKASMQELGLLIFFLFIGVILFSSAVYFAEVDEPESHFSSIPDGFWWAVVTMTTVGYGDMCPTTPGGKIVGTLCAIAGVLTIALPVPVIVSNFNYFYHRETENEEKQNIPGEIDKILNSVGSRMDSSDSLNKTNGGCSTEKSKK
;
A
#
# COMPACT_ATOMS: atom_id res chain seq x y z
N MET A 1 -18.99 -40.44 24.35
CA MET A 1 -18.84 -39.82 25.68
C MET A 1 -17.52 -39.06 25.79
N ASP A 2 -17.43 -37.79 25.41
CA ASP A 2 -18.08 -37.10 24.28
C ASP A 2 -17.24 -35.86 23.91
N VAL A 3 -17.30 -35.50 22.63
CA VAL A 3 -16.66 -34.30 22.06
C VAL A 3 -17.68 -33.17 22.04
N CYS A 4 -17.30 -31.97 22.51
CA CYS A 4 -17.83 -30.65 22.14
C CYS A 4 -17.15 -29.58 23.01
N GLY A 5 -16.85 -28.37 22.54
CA GLY A 5 -16.94 -27.85 21.18
C GLY A 5 -16.69 -26.34 21.21
N TRP A 6 -15.69 -25.86 20.47
CA TRP A 6 -15.50 -24.43 20.22
C TRP A 6 -16.05 -24.13 18.83
N LYS A 7 -17.00 -23.20 18.77
CA LYS A 7 -17.84 -22.97 17.60
C LYS A 7 -17.19 -21.88 16.74
N GLU A 8 -16.85 -22.23 15.50
CA GLU A 8 -16.37 -21.27 14.50
C GLU A 8 -17.43 -20.22 14.17
N MET A 9 -16.96 -19.03 13.81
CA MET A 9 -17.80 -17.86 13.56
C MET A 9 -18.01 -17.74 12.04
N GLU A 10 -19.08 -18.35 11.53
CA GLU A 10 -19.42 -18.31 10.10
C GLU A 10 -19.67 -16.87 9.64
N VAL A 11 -18.88 -16.41 8.66
CA VAL A 11 -19.10 -15.15 7.96
C VAL A 11 -20.13 -15.39 6.86
N ALA A 12 -21.25 -14.67 6.91
CA ALA A 12 -22.35 -14.84 5.96
C ALA A 12 -21.96 -14.34 4.56
N LEU A 13 -21.82 -15.27 3.61
CA LEU A 13 -21.70 -14.96 2.18
C LEU A 13 -23.10 -14.73 1.59
N VAL A 14 -23.31 -13.57 0.98
CA VAL A 14 -24.56 -13.22 0.28
C VAL A 14 -24.49 -13.71 -1.16
N ASN A 15 -25.22 -14.79 -1.46
CA ASN A 15 -25.43 -15.21 -2.84
C ASN A 15 -26.51 -14.34 -3.50
N PHE A 16 -26.18 -13.78 -4.67
CA PHE A 16 -27.17 -13.30 -5.64
C PHE A 16 -27.25 -14.32 -6.77
N ASP A 17 -28.45 -14.88 -6.98
CA ASP A 17 -28.76 -15.63 -8.19
C ASP A 17 -30.18 -15.27 -8.68
N ASN A 18 -30.38 -15.31 -9.98
CA ASN A 18 -31.51 -14.66 -10.67
C ASN A 18 -32.76 -15.54 -10.78
N SER A 19 -33.94 -14.89 -10.86
CA SER A 19 -35.13 -15.25 -11.66
C SER A 19 -36.06 -14.02 -11.63
N GLU A 20 -36.34 -13.34 -12.76
CA GLU A 20 -37.47 -13.59 -13.69
C GLU A 20 -38.86 -13.30 -13.04
N GLU A 21 -39.87 -12.68 -13.69
CA GLU A 21 -40.08 -11.95 -14.96
C GLU A 21 -41.54 -11.39 -14.87
N ILE A 22 -41.97 -10.24 -15.42
CA ILE A 22 -42.81 -10.09 -16.65
C ILE A 22 -43.50 -8.69 -16.66
N GLN A 23 -43.37 -7.96 -17.79
CA GLN A 23 -44.31 -7.10 -18.57
C GLN A 23 -45.33 -6.16 -17.85
N GLU A 24 -45.59 -4.92 -18.30
CA GLU A 24 -46.15 -4.57 -19.63
C GLU A 24 -45.63 -3.24 -20.25
N GLU A 25 -45.65 -3.21 -21.59
CA GLU A 25 -45.48 -2.06 -22.50
C GLU A 25 -46.90 -1.75 -23.15
N PRO A 26 -47.15 -0.82 -24.12
CA PRO A 26 -46.21 -0.17 -25.04
C PRO A 26 -46.44 1.31 -25.46
N SER A 27 -45.45 1.85 -26.19
CA SER A 27 -45.60 2.44 -27.54
C SER A 27 -45.29 3.93 -27.85
N TYR A 28 -44.57 4.09 -28.98
CA TYR A 28 -44.48 5.18 -29.96
C TYR A 28 -43.96 6.59 -29.59
N ALA A 29 -42.78 6.97 -30.14
CA ALA A 29 -42.66 7.75 -31.39
C ALA A 29 -41.27 8.44 -31.54
N THR A 30 -40.83 8.60 -32.79
CA THR A 30 -39.53 9.15 -33.23
C THR A 30 -39.47 10.68 -33.30
N ASP A 31 -38.28 11.27 -33.09
CA ASP A 31 -37.54 12.09 -34.08
C ASP A 31 -36.48 13.00 -33.42
N PHE A 32 -35.35 13.25 -34.08
CA PHE A 32 -34.87 14.61 -34.45
C PHE A 32 -33.54 14.61 -35.23
N ASN A 33 -33.52 15.35 -36.35
CA ASN A 33 -32.33 15.70 -37.14
C ASN A 33 -31.70 17.03 -36.67
N PRO A 34 -30.38 17.25 -36.82
CA PRO A 34 -29.76 18.57 -36.74
C PRO A 34 -29.26 19.09 -38.11
N THR A 35 -29.50 20.36 -38.43
CA THR A 35 -28.80 21.07 -39.52
C THR A 35 -28.48 22.54 -39.20
N SER A 36 -27.30 22.99 -39.65
CA SER A 36 -27.02 24.34 -40.18
C SER A 36 -26.78 25.57 -39.27
N SER A 37 -25.50 25.77 -38.91
CA SER A 37 -24.63 26.88 -39.43
C SER A 37 -24.26 28.16 -38.63
N LYS A 38 -23.02 28.61 -38.94
CA LYS A 38 -22.42 29.98 -38.95
C LYS A 38 -21.88 30.63 -37.65
N GLY A 39 -20.57 30.97 -37.69
CA GLY A 39 -19.93 32.01 -36.86
C GLY A 39 -18.42 31.85 -36.63
N ARG A 40 -17.57 32.67 -37.29
CA ARG A 40 -16.10 32.84 -37.07
C ARG A 40 -15.84 34.37 -36.80
N PRO A 41 -14.67 34.87 -36.33
CA PRO A 41 -13.29 34.44 -36.69
C PRO A 41 -12.16 34.58 -35.63
N GLY A 42 -10.92 34.21 -36.02
CA GLY A 42 -9.63 34.55 -35.37
C GLY A 42 -9.19 33.61 -34.23
N SER A 43 -7.93 33.18 -34.11
CA SER A 43 -6.71 33.36 -34.92
C SER A 43 -5.74 32.16 -34.68
N SER A 44 -4.83 31.89 -35.62
CA SER A 44 -3.80 30.83 -35.55
C SER A 44 -2.38 31.44 -35.60
N PRO A 45 -1.27 30.68 -35.40
CA PRO A 45 -0.74 29.75 -36.41
C PRO A 45 -0.16 28.45 -35.74
N PHE A 46 0.70 27.58 -36.28
CA PHE A 46 1.31 27.38 -37.62
C PHE A 46 1.00 25.94 -38.14
N SER A 47 1.83 25.36 -39.02
CA SER A 47 1.30 24.58 -40.15
C SER A 47 2.34 23.78 -40.94
N ASN A 48 2.03 22.52 -41.32
CA ASN A 48 2.61 21.71 -42.42
C ASN A 48 1.86 20.35 -42.48
N TRP A 49 1.62 19.68 -43.62
CA TRP A 49 1.97 19.91 -45.03
C TRP A 49 0.81 19.43 -45.97
N LYS A 50 0.92 19.73 -47.27
CA LYS A 50 -0.10 19.66 -48.36
C LYS A 50 0.01 18.30 -49.12
N VAL A 51 -1.02 17.45 -49.28
CA VAL A 51 -2.21 17.50 -50.19
C VAL A 51 -1.90 17.31 -51.70
N LEU A 52 -2.78 16.55 -52.37
CA LEU A 52 -2.94 16.20 -53.81
C LEU A 52 -2.47 14.79 -54.21
N SER A 53 -3.22 14.00 -55.01
CA SER A 53 -4.56 14.20 -55.61
C SER A 53 -5.11 12.91 -56.22
N ASP A 54 -6.45 12.76 -56.21
CA ASP A 54 -7.37 12.16 -57.22
C ASP A 54 -7.03 10.78 -57.87
N ASP A 55 -7.98 9.94 -58.30
CA ASP A 55 -9.34 10.25 -58.74
C ASP A 55 -10.36 9.10 -58.54
N THR A 56 -11.62 9.48 -58.72
CA THR A 56 -12.94 8.83 -58.70
C THR A 56 -13.15 7.36 -59.12
N SER A 57 -14.27 6.86 -58.56
CA SER A 57 -15.34 6.04 -59.17
C SER A 57 -15.44 4.54 -58.87
N SER A 58 -16.59 4.21 -58.29
CA SER A 58 -17.22 2.89 -58.16
C SER A 58 -17.90 2.47 -59.47
N GLU A 59 -17.96 1.16 -59.77
CA GLU A 59 -19.20 0.38 -59.59
C GLU A 59 -19.10 -1.10 -59.99
N THR A 60 -19.90 -1.88 -59.25
CA THR A 60 -20.46 -3.23 -59.43
C THR A 60 -20.16 -4.11 -60.66
N ALA A 61 -20.05 -5.41 -60.36
CA ALA A 61 -19.91 -6.50 -61.33
C ALA A 61 -21.24 -6.88 -62.03
N PHE A 62 -21.15 -7.34 -63.29
CA PHE A 62 -22.17 -8.23 -63.87
C PHE A 62 -21.61 -9.18 -64.95
N SER A 63 -21.73 -10.49 -64.68
CA SER A 63 -21.72 -11.67 -65.57
C SER A 63 -20.97 -11.68 -66.93
N LYS A 64 -20.11 -12.71 -67.13
CA LYS A 64 -20.08 -13.52 -68.37
C LYS A 64 -19.31 -14.86 -68.20
N LEU A 65 -19.85 -15.91 -68.79
CA LEU A 65 -19.24 -17.23 -69.11
C LEU A 65 -19.21 -17.36 -70.66
N PRO A 66 -18.62 -18.40 -71.27
CA PRO A 66 -17.32 -19.06 -71.04
C PRO A 66 -16.46 -19.16 -72.35
N GLY A 67 -15.25 -19.74 -72.27
CA GLY A 67 -14.36 -20.08 -73.42
C GLY A 67 -13.03 -19.29 -73.39
N ASP A 68 -11.83 -19.86 -73.49
CA ASP A 68 -11.38 -21.04 -74.24
C ASP A 68 -10.25 -21.84 -73.52
N TYR A 69 -9.97 -23.05 -74.02
CA TYR A 69 -8.96 -23.99 -73.49
C TYR A 69 -7.52 -23.61 -73.86
N VAL A 70 -6.61 -23.70 -72.89
CA VAL A 70 -5.19 -24.03 -73.10
C VAL A 70 -4.73 -24.96 -71.96
N ASP A 71 -4.28 -26.17 -72.32
CA ASP A 71 -3.72 -27.17 -71.39
C ASP A 71 -2.23 -26.86 -71.05
N PRO A 72 -1.64 -27.48 -70.00
CA PRO A 72 -0.87 -26.72 -69.01
C PRO A 72 0.66 -26.72 -69.19
N PRO A 73 1.37 -25.76 -68.57
CA PRO A 73 2.75 -25.94 -68.17
C PRO A 73 2.85 -27.03 -67.08
N GLY A 74 3.94 -27.81 -67.08
CA GLY A 74 4.16 -28.87 -66.10
C GLY A 74 4.32 -28.36 -64.64
N PRO A 75 4.34 -29.28 -63.66
CA PRO A 75 4.39 -28.90 -62.25
C PRO A 75 5.73 -28.25 -61.89
N GLU A 76 5.70 -26.95 -61.57
CA GLU A 76 6.76 -26.33 -60.78
C GLU A 76 6.78 -26.92 -59.36
N PRO A 77 7.95 -27.01 -58.70
CA PRO A 77 8.07 -27.64 -57.40
C PRO A 77 7.30 -26.85 -56.34
N VAL A 78 6.36 -27.54 -55.68
CA VAL A 78 5.64 -26.99 -54.53
C VAL A 78 6.64 -26.68 -53.42
N VAL A 79 6.95 -25.40 -53.24
CA VAL A 79 7.56 -24.90 -52.01
C VAL A 79 6.53 -25.12 -50.90
N LEU A 80 6.74 -26.17 -50.11
CA LEU A 80 5.89 -26.48 -48.96
C LEU A 80 5.92 -25.27 -48.02
N ASN A 81 4.76 -24.65 -47.82
CA ASN A 81 4.59 -23.47 -47.00
C ASN A 81 4.54 -23.87 -45.51
N GLU A 82 5.68 -24.31 -44.97
CA GLU A 82 5.84 -24.92 -43.63
C GLU A 82 5.20 -24.07 -42.51
N GLY A 83 5.17 -22.75 -42.66
CA GLY A 83 4.57 -21.84 -41.68
C GLY A 83 3.06 -22.05 -41.44
N ASN A 84 2.33 -22.64 -42.39
CA ASN A 84 0.91 -22.95 -42.26
C ASN A 84 0.63 -24.35 -41.68
N GLN A 85 1.66 -25.13 -41.34
CA GLN A 85 1.49 -26.45 -40.73
C GLN A 85 0.82 -26.33 -39.36
N ARG A 86 -0.24 -27.12 -39.13
CA ARG A 86 -0.92 -27.21 -37.83
C ARG A 86 -0.10 -28.08 -36.88
N VAL A 87 -0.03 -27.67 -35.62
CA VAL A 87 0.62 -28.38 -34.52
C VAL A 87 -0.46 -28.71 -33.49
N ILE A 88 -0.53 -29.98 -33.10
CA ILE A 88 -1.42 -30.48 -32.03
C ILE A 88 -0.57 -30.63 -30.76
N ILE A 89 -1.04 -30.05 -29.67
CA ILE A 89 -0.40 -30.14 -28.34
C ILE A 89 -1.44 -30.72 -27.37
N ASN A 90 -1.11 -31.85 -26.75
CA ASN A 90 -1.98 -32.59 -25.85
C ASN A 90 -1.47 -32.46 -24.41
N ILE A 91 -2.19 -31.71 -23.59
CA ILE A 91 -1.88 -31.48 -22.18
C ILE A 91 -2.75 -32.41 -21.33
N ALA A 92 -2.18 -33.50 -20.82
CA ALA A 92 -2.86 -34.50 -19.98
C ALA A 92 -4.27 -34.89 -20.49
N GLY A 93 -4.42 -35.06 -21.82
CA GLY A 93 -5.67 -35.42 -22.51
C GLY A 93 -6.48 -34.25 -23.08
N LEU A 94 -6.13 -32.99 -22.80
CA LEU A 94 -6.74 -31.80 -23.42
C LEU A 94 -5.94 -31.42 -24.67
N ARG A 95 -6.58 -31.46 -25.84
CA ARG A 95 -5.96 -31.09 -27.11
C ARG A 95 -6.12 -29.61 -27.41
N PHE A 96 -4.99 -28.97 -27.67
CA PHE A 96 -4.85 -27.64 -28.21
C PHE A 96 -4.29 -27.72 -29.63
N GLU A 97 -4.65 -26.77 -30.47
CA GLU A 97 -4.18 -26.70 -31.84
C GLU A 97 -3.74 -25.28 -32.19
N THR A 98 -2.59 -25.17 -32.84
CA THR A 98 -2.02 -23.89 -33.29
C THR A 98 -1.29 -24.06 -34.61
N GLN A 99 -0.69 -22.98 -35.13
CA GLN A 99 0.13 -23.01 -36.34
C GLN A 99 1.61 -22.98 -35.96
N LEU A 100 2.46 -23.67 -36.73
CA LEU A 100 3.89 -23.74 -36.47
C LEU A 100 4.55 -22.35 -36.45
N ARG A 101 4.09 -21.44 -37.32
CA ARG A 101 4.52 -20.02 -37.32
C ARG A 101 4.25 -19.28 -36.01
N THR A 102 3.20 -19.65 -35.27
CA THR A 102 2.84 -19.03 -33.98
C THR A 102 3.84 -19.43 -32.89
N LEU A 103 4.28 -20.69 -32.89
CA LEU A 103 5.31 -21.16 -31.96
C LEU A 103 6.70 -20.60 -32.32
N ASN A 104 7.04 -20.60 -33.61
CA ASN A 104 8.31 -20.06 -34.12
C ASN A 104 8.47 -18.54 -33.90
N GLN A 105 7.46 -17.82 -33.39
CA GLN A 105 7.58 -16.42 -33.00
C GLN A 105 8.51 -16.23 -31.78
N PHE A 106 8.68 -17.26 -30.95
CA PHE A 106 9.54 -17.23 -29.76
C PHE A 106 10.55 -18.39 -29.75
N PRO A 107 11.58 -18.38 -30.61
CA PRO A 107 12.45 -19.54 -30.87
C PRO A 107 13.19 -20.10 -29.64
N GLU A 108 13.47 -19.27 -28.63
CA GLU A 108 14.21 -19.67 -27.43
C GLU A 108 13.39 -20.53 -26.46
N THR A 109 12.06 -20.54 -26.60
CA THR A 109 11.12 -21.24 -25.70
C THR A 109 11.05 -22.73 -25.98
N LEU A 110 10.55 -23.53 -25.02
CA LEU A 110 10.42 -24.98 -25.19
C LEU A 110 9.57 -25.36 -26.43
N LEU A 111 8.48 -24.63 -26.68
CA LEU A 111 7.60 -24.90 -27.81
C LEU A 111 8.04 -24.22 -29.10
N GLY A 112 8.79 -23.12 -29.04
CA GLY A 112 9.33 -22.41 -30.20
C GLY A 112 10.58 -23.06 -30.78
N ASP A 113 11.44 -23.63 -29.93
CA ASP A 113 12.59 -24.44 -30.35
C ASP A 113 12.12 -25.79 -30.89
N ARG A 114 12.67 -26.22 -32.03
CA ARG A 114 12.41 -27.53 -32.63
C ARG A 114 13.06 -28.65 -31.82
N GLU A 115 14.28 -28.47 -31.33
CA GLU A 115 15.04 -29.54 -30.67
C GLU A 115 14.47 -29.84 -29.28
N LYS A 116 14.07 -28.80 -28.52
CA LYS A 116 13.40 -28.95 -27.22
C LYS A 116 12.05 -29.67 -27.35
N ARG A 117 11.13 -29.17 -28.20
CA ARG A 117 9.79 -29.80 -28.33
C ARG A 117 9.81 -31.22 -28.89
N MET A 118 10.78 -31.57 -29.75
CA MET A 118 10.86 -32.91 -30.37
C MET A 118 10.96 -34.04 -29.34
N GLN A 119 11.45 -33.76 -28.13
CA GLN A 119 11.48 -34.72 -27.02
C GLN A 119 10.08 -35.18 -26.56
N PHE A 120 9.05 -34.37 -26.82
CA PHE A 120 7.67 -34.59 -26.40
C PHE A 120 6.76 -35.09 -27.54
N PHE A 121 7.30 -35.42 -28.71
CA PHE A 121 6.52 -35.76 -29.90
C PHE A 121 6.10 -37.24 -29.96
N ASP A 122 4.79 -37.51 -29.97
CA ASP A 122 4.22 -38.85 -30.22
C ASP A 122 4.04 -39.06 -31.73
N SER A 123 4.92 -39.87 -32.34
CA SER A 123 4.87 -40.21 -33.76
C SER A 123 3.66 -41.07 -34.17
N MET A 124 3.02 -41.78 -33.24
CA MET A 124 1.84 -42.61 -33.51
C MET A 124 0.56 -41.77 -33.59
N ARG A 125 0.53 -40.65 -32.86
CA ARG A 125 -0.63 -39.73 -32.79
C ARG A 125 -0.41 -38.41 -33.53
N ASN A 126 0.82 -38.09 -33.91
CA ASN A 126 1.22 -36.83 -34.54
C ASN A 126 0.83 -35.61 -33.67
N GLU A 127 1.05 -35.72 -32.36
CA GLU A 127 0.80 -34.69 -31.35
C GLU A 127 1.99 -34.58 -30.38
N TYR A 128 2.23 -33.39 -29.81
CA TYR A 128 3.18 -33.22 -28.72
C TYR A 128 2.46 -33.45 -27.39
N PHE A 129 2.94 -34.34 -26.52
CA PHE A 129 2.27 -34.72 -25.28
C PHE A 129 3.00 -34.20 -24.04
N PHE A 130 2.27 -33.56 -23.14
CA PHE A 130 2.75 -33.04 -21.86
C PHE A 130 1.82 -33.49 -20.72
N ASP A 131 2.35 -34.20 -19.73
CA ASP A 131 1.60 -34.60 -18.54
C ASP A 131 1.66 -33.49 -17.47
N ARG A 132 0.94 -32.38 -17.72
CA ARG A 132 1.05 -31.11 -16.98
C ARG A 132 -0.29 -30.45 -16.67
N ASN A 133 -0.25 -29.31 -15.98
CA ASN A 133 -1.45 -28.60 -15.52
C ASN A 133 -2.32 -28.11 -16.69
N ARG A 134 -3.47 -28.76 -16.88
CA ARG A 134 -4.35 -28.52 -18.04
C ARG A 134 -4.84 -27.06 -18.15
N PRO A 135 -5.39 -26.43 -17.09
CA PRO A 135 -5.93 -25.07 -17.23
C PRO A 135 -4.86 -24.00 -17.47
N SER A 136 -3.62 -24.19 -17.00
CA SER A 136 -2.53 -23.25 -17.23
C SER A 136 -2.19 -23.07 -18.72
N PHE A 137 -2.37 -24.11 -19.53
CA PHE A 137 -1.91 -24.07 -20.91
C PHE A 137 -2.67 -23.07 -21.79
N ASP A 138 -3.90 -22.67 -21.42
CA ASP A 138 -4.61 -21.58 -22.09
C ASP A 138 -3.79 -20.27 -22.04
N GLY A 139 -3.23 -19.92 -20.88
CA GLY A 139 -2.38 -18.74 -20.72
C GLY A 139 -1.03 -18.85 -21.44
N ILE A 140 -0.42 -20.05 -21.41
CA ILE A 140 0.83 -20.33 -22.13
C ILE A 140 0.64 -20.22 -23.64
N LEU A 141 -0.42 -20.82 -24.19
CA LEU A 141 -0.68 -20.76 -25.63
C LEU A 141 -1.08 -19.35 -26.07
N TYR A 142 -1.84 -18.62 -25.25
CA TYR A 142 -2.19 -17.23 -25.50
C TYR A 142 -0.98 -16.30 -25.58
N TYR A 143 0.10 -16.57 -24.84
CA TYR A 143 1.37 -15.82 -24.98
C TYR A 143 1.89 -15.84 -26.42
N TYR A 144 1.97 -17.01 -27.06
CA TYR A 144 2.38 -17.12 -28.46
C TYR A 144 1.36 -16.47 -29.42
N GLN A 145 0.06 -16.70 -29.20
CA GLN A 145 -1.00 -16.17 -30.07
C GLN A 145 -1.15 -14.64 -30.03
N SER A 146 -0.90 -14.04 -28.87
CA SER A 146 -1.00 -12.58 -28.65
C SER A 146 0.26 -11.82 -29.02
N GLY A 147 1.35 -12.53 -29.34
CA GLY A 147 2.66 -11.95 -29.59
C GLY A 147 3.37 -11.46 -28.35
N GLY A 148 3.21 -12.16 -27.22
CA GLY A 148 4.03 -11.97 -26.02
C GLY A 148 3.28 -11.51 -24.77
N LYS A 149 1.95 -11.54 -24.73
CA LYS A 149 1.16 -11.18 -23.53
C LYS A 149 0.89 -12.41 -22.68
N ILE A 150 1.50 -12.50 -21.51
CA ILE A 150 1.20 -13.56 -20.54
C ILE A 150 0.00 -13.16 -19.67
N ARG A 151 -0.93 -14.09 -19.42
CA ARG A 151 -2.02 -13.92 -18.45
C ARG A 151 -2.36 -15.24 -17.78
N ARG A 152 -2.44 -15.24 -16.45
CA ARG A 152 -2.87 -16.39 -15.66
C ARG A 152 -4.38 -16.57 -15.75
N PRO A 153 -4.89 -17.78 -16.05
CA PRO A 153 -6.31 -18.09 -15.90
C PRO A 153 -6.73 -17.99 -14.43
N ALA A 154 -7.85 -17.32 -14.14
CA ALA A 154 -8.26 -16.98 -12.78
C ALA A 154 -8.47 -18.18 -11.84
N ASN A 155 -8.70 -19.37 -12.41
CA ASN A 155 -8.86 -20.65 -11.71
C ASN A 155 -7.55 -21.41 -11.45
N VAL A 156 -6.39 -20.85 -11.82
CA VAL A 156 -5.06 -21.45 -11.63
C VAL A 156 -4.33 -20.70 -10.49
N PRO A 157 -3.77 -21.40 -9.48
CA PRO A 157 -2.91 -20.78 -8.47
C PRO A 157 -1.67 -20.07 -9.06
N ILE A 158 -1.19 -19.02 -8.39
CA ILE A 158 -0.08 -18.17 -8.88
C ILE A 158 1.23 -18.97 -9.03
N ASP A 159 1.55 -19.77 -8.02
CA ASP A 159 2.68 -20.70 -7.96
C ASP A 159 2.62 -21.73 -9.11
N VAL A 160 1.47 -22.39 -9.28
CA VAL A 160 1.27 -23.38 -10.36
C VAL A 160 1.47 -22.76 -11.73
N PHE A 161 1.00 -21.53 -11.95
CA PHE A 161 1.18 -20.87 -13.25
C PHE A 161 2.64 -20.40 -13.47
N ALA A 162 3.32 -19.93 -12.41
CA ALA A 162 4.74 -19.58 -12.46
C ALA A 162 5.60 -20.80 -12.84
N ASP A 163 5.29 -21.97 -12.30
CA ASP A 163 5.95 -23.24 -12.64
C ASP A 163 5.77 -23.63 -14.11
N GLU A 164 4.59 -23.36 -14.70
CA GLU A 164 4.34 -23.63 -16.12
C GLU A 164 5.05 -22.59 -17.03
N ILE A 165 5.05 -21.30 -16.69
CA ILE A 165 5.86 -20.27 -17.40
C ILE A 165 7.34 -20.70 -17.44
N SER A 166 7.83 -21.20 -16.29
CA SER A 166 9.20 -21.68 -16.12
C SER A 166 9.47 -22.93 -16.95
N PHE A 167 8.59 -23.93 -16.90
CA PHE A 167 8.73 -25.18 -17.65
C PHE A 167 8.68 -24.98 -19.17
N TYR A 168 7.80 -24.11 -19.67
CA TYR A 168 7.73 -23.80 -21.11
C TYR A 168 8.83 -22.83 -21.57
N GLU A 169 9.74 -22.44 -20.67
CA GLU A 169 10.91 -21.60 -20.92
C GLU A 169 10.55 -20.26 -21.59
N LEU A 170 9.48 -19.59 -21.13
CA LEU A 170 9.01 -18.32 -21.73
C LEU A 170 9.96 -17.12 -21.52
N GLY A 171 11.04 -17.30 -20.75
CA GLY A 171 12.06 -16.29 -20.48
C GLY A 171 11.74 -15.35 -19.32
N SER A 172 12.74 -14.59 -18.89
CA SER A 172 12.62 -13.67 -17.75
C SER A 172 11.67 -12.51 -18.02
N GLU A 173 11.61 -11.99 -19.25
CA GLU A 173 10.70 -10.89 -19.62
C GLU A 173 9.22 -11.27 -19.44
N ALA A 174 8.85 -12.51 -19.81
CA ALA A 174 7.50 -13.03 -19.57
C ALA A 174 7.24 -13.25 -18.07
N MET A 175 8.22 -13.73 -17.31
CA MET A 175 8.10 -13.88 -15.86
C MET A 175 7.96 -12.52 -15.14
N ASP A 176 8.71 -11.51 -15.56
CA ASP A 176 8.63 -10.15 -15.01
C ASP A 176 7.28 -9.49 -15.36
N GLN A 177 6.80 -9.61 -16.60
CA GLN A 177 5.45 -9.15 -16.97
C GLN A 177 4.35 -9.85 -16.15
N PHE A 178 4.44 -11.16 -15.94
CA PHE A 178 3.51 -11.91 -15.10
C PHE A 178 3.54 -11.43 -13.64
N ARG A 179 4.74 -11.19 -13.09
CA ARG A 179 4.91 -10.64 -11.74
C ARG A 179 4.25 -9.25 -11.64
N GLU A 180 4.47 -8.36 -12.60
CA GLU A 180 3.84 -7.03 -12.63
C GLU A 180 2.30 -7.09 -12.74
N ASP A 181 1.73 -7.89 -13.65
CA ASP A 181 0.28 -8.01 -13.86
C ASP A 181 -0.44 -8.64 -12.63
N GLU A 182 0.21 -9.52 -11.87
CA GLU A 182 -0.28 -10.07 -10.59
C GLU A 182 -0.05 -9.14 -9.38
N GLY A 183 0.51 -7.95 -9.62
CA GLY A 183 0.77 -6.95 -8.59
C GLY A 183 1.94 -7.30 -7.67
N PHE A 184 2.88 -8.15 -8.10
CA PHE A 184 4.23 -8.22 -7.51
C PHE A 184 5.04 -7.03 -8.03
N ILE A 185 4.72 -5.84 -7.53
CA ILE A 185 5.50 -4.64 -7.79
C ILE A 185 6.91 -4.89 -7.25
N LYS A 186 7.91 -4.88 -8.12
CA LYS A 186 9.31 -4.93 -7.69
C LYS A 186 9.59 -3.68 -6.86
N ASP A 187 9.73 -3.87 -5.55
CA ASP A 187 9.96 -2.76 -4.60
C ASP A 187 11.10 -1.87 -5.11
N PRO A 188 10.94 -0.53 -5.09
CA PRO A 188 11.98 0.37 -5.57
C PRO A 188 13.26 0.12 -4.76
N GLU A 189 14.34 -0.26 -5.47
CA GLU A 189 15.57 -0.74 -4.82
C GLU A 189 16.01 0.23 -3.72
N THR A 190 15.96 -0.25 -2.47
CA THR A 190 16.29 0.58 -1.31
C THR A 190 17.73 1.04 -1.45
N LEU A 191 17.93 2.35 -1.64
CA LEU A 191 19.26 2.91 -1.83
C LEU A 191 20.13 2.60 -0.60
N LEU A 192 21.11 1.72 -0.76
CA LEU A 192 22.05 1.39 0.29
C LEU A 192 23.28 2.31 0.19
N PRO A 193 23.89 2.72 1.31
CA PRO A 193 25.17 3.42 1.28
C PRO A 193 26.24 2.60 0.56
N THR A 194 27.07 3.26 -0.26
CA THR A 194 28.12 2.61 -1.07
C THR A 194 29.26 2.04 -0.23
N ASN A 195 29.56 2.63 0.93
CA ASN A 195 30.59 2.16 1.85
C ASN A 195 30.03 1.01 2.71
N ASP A 196 30.68 -0.15 2.75
CA ASP A 196 30.24 -1.31 3.54
C ASP A 196 30.05 -1.00 5.03
N PHE A 197 30.93 -0.18 5.62
CA PHE A 197 30.80 0.27 7.01
C PHE A 197 29.52 1.09 7.21
N HIS A 198 29.21 2.02 6.31
CA HIS A 198 27.95 2.78 6.37
C HIS A 198 26.76 1.84 6.15
N ARG A 199 26.81 0.95 5.15
CA ARG A 199 25.76 -0.04 4.88
C ARG A 199 25.43 -0.87 6.12
N GLN A 200 26.44 -1.34 6.86
CA GLN A 200 26.24 -2.13 8.08
C GLN A 200 25.52 -1.34 9.17
N PHE A 201 25.93 -0.09 9.42
CA PHE A 201 25.26 0.77 10.40
C PHE A 201 23.86 1.23 9.95
N TRP A 202 23.64 1.39 8.64
CA TRP A 202 22.34 1.72 8.06
C TRP A 202 21.34 0.60 8.30
N LEU A 203 21.73 -0.63 7.97
CA LEU A 203 20.93 -1.83 8.25
C LEU A 203 20.64 -1.98 9.75
N LEU A 204 21.64 -1.77 10.61
CA LEU A 204 21.50 -1.89 12.06
C LEU A 204 20.50 -0.91 12.69
N PHE A 205 20.41 0.33 12.19
CA PHE A 205 19.58 1.39 12.79
C PHE A 205 18.29 1.72 12.02
N GLU A 206 18.20 1.40 10.73
CA GLU A 206 17.02 1.70 9.90
C GLU A 206 16.11 0.47 9.74
N TYR A 207 16.68 -0.74 9.69
CA TYR A 207 15.95 -1.98 9.39
C TYR A 207 16.08 -3.02 10.52
N PRO A 208 15.13 -3.07 11.49
CA PRO A 208 15.17 -4.01 12.61
C PRO A 208 15.30 -5.47 12.19
N GLU A 209 14.69 -5.86 11.06
CA GLU A 209 14.71 -7.23 10.54
C GLU A 209 16.04 -7.65 9.90
N SER A 210 16.99 -6.73 9.71
CA SER A 210 18.28 -7.03 9.06
C SER A 210 19.17 -8.00 9.86
N SER A 211 19.04 -8.02 11.19
CA SER A 211 19.85 -8.88 12.06
C SER A 211 19.28 -8.94 13.49
N SER A 212 19.65 -9.97 14.26
CA SER A 212 19.34 -10.04 15.70
C SER A 212 19.89 -8.85 16.49
N ALA A 213 21.01 -8.27 16.05
CA ALA A 213 21.56 -7.05 16.64
C ALA A 213 20.69 -5.82 16.35
N ALA A 214 20.15 -5.70 15.13
CA ALA A 214 19.23 -4.62 14.76
C ALA A 214 17.90 -4.72 15.52
N ARG A 215 17.35 -5.93 15.70
CA ARG A 215 16.22 -6.17 16.61
C ARG A 215 16.54 -5.72 18.04
N GLY A 216 17.74 -6.02 18.54
CA GLY A 216 18.21 -5.56 19.86
C GLY A 216 18.25 -4.03 19.98
N VAL A 217 18.83 -3.33 18.99
CA VAL A 217 18.86 -1.86 18.95
C VAL A 217 17.44 -1.28 18.89
N ALA A 218 16.55 -1.84 18.07
CA ALA A 218 15.17 -1.41 17.97
C ALA A 218 14.41 -1.54 19.31
N VAL A 219 14.58 -2.67 20.02
CA VAL A 219 14.00 -2.87 21.36
C VAL A 219 14.51 -1.82 22.36
N VAL A 220 15.82 -1.52 22.35
CA VAL A 220 16.39 -0.46 23.20
C VAL A 220 15.79 0.91 22.86
N SER A 221 15.69 1.27 21.58
CA SER A 221 15.09 2.55 21.17
C SER A 221 13.61 2.66 21.57
N VAL A 222 12.82 1.58 21.45
CA VAL A 222 11.43 1.54 21.96
C VAL A 222 11.38 1.74 23.47
N LEU A 223 12.24 1.05 24.24
CA LEU A 223 12.31 1.20 25.70
C LEU A 223 12.68 2.64 26.12
N VAL A 224 13.65 3.27 25.44
CA VAL A 224 14.03 4.67 25.71
C VAL A 224 12.87 5.62 25.39
N VAL A 225 12.10 5.38 24.32
CA VAL A 225 10.88 6.16 24.02
C VAL A 225 9.84 6.00 25.12
N VAL A 226 9.52 4.77 25.54
CA VAL A 226 8.56 4.51 26.62
C VAL A 226 8.99 5.20 27.92
N ILE A 227 10.24 5.01 28.36
CA ILE A 227 10.80 5.66 29.56
C ILE A 227 10.66 7.17 29.45
N SER A 228 11.01 7.78 28.31
CA SER A 228 10.89 9.22 28.12
C SER A 228 9.44 9.72 28.27
N ILE A 229 8.46 8.99 27.74
CA ILE A 229 7.04 9.35 27.85
C ILE A 229 6.58 9.21 29.31
N THR A 230 6.90 8.09 29.97
CA THR A 230 6.59 7.87 31.39
C THR A 230 7.14 9.00 32.28
N ILE A 231 8.40 9.39 32.08
CA ILE A 231 9.05 10.48 32.84
C ILE A 231 8.34 11.82 32.63
N PHE A 232 7.89 12.14 31.40
CA PHE A 232 7.10 13.33 31.13
C PHE A 232 5.72 13.30 31.79
N CYS A 233 5.05 12.14 31.83
CA CYS A 233 3.80 12.00 32.59
C CYS A 233 4.05 12.19 34.09
N LEU A 234 5.10 11.58 34.65
CA LEU A 234 5.44 11.70 36.07
C LEU A 234 5.84 13.14 36.47
N GLU A 235 6.50 13.91 35.59
CA GLU A 235 6.82 15.33 35.83
C GLU A 235 5.56 16.20 36.04
N THR A 236 4.38 15.76 35.57
CA THR A 236 3.12 16.49 35.73
C THR A 236 2.37 16.21 37.04
N LEU A 237 2.79 15.20 37.82
CA LEU A 237 2.11 14.85 39.07
C LEU A 237 2.36 15.90 40.18
N PRO A 238 1.35 16.22 41.00
CA PRO A 238 1.47 17.24 42.04
C PRO A 238 2.53 16.87 43.09
N GLU A 239 2.64 15.59 43.46
CA GLU A 239 3.56 15.13 44.52
C GLU A 239 5.02 15.47 44.19
N PHE A 240 5.47 15.15 42.97
CA PHE A 240 6.83 15.45 42.51
C PHE A 240 7.08 16.95 42.29
N ARG A 241 6.02 17.71 41.97
CA ARG A 241 6.11 19.16 41.83
C ARG A 241 6.26 19.86 43.18
N GLU A 242 5.45 19.47 44.16
CA GLU A 242 5.48 20.01 45.53
C GLU A 242 6.81 19.69 46.23
N ASP A 243 7.33 18.47 46.08
CA ASP A 243 8.67 18.10 46.57
C ASP A 243 9.78 18.99 45.98
N ARG A 244 9.65 19.42 44.71
CA ARG A 244 10.61 20.29 44.05
C ARG A 244 10.53 21.73 44.56
N GLU A 245 9.31 22.24 44.75
CA GLU A 245 9.08 23.57 45.34
C GLU A 245 9.54 23.61 46.82
N LEU A 246 9.31 22.54 47.60
CA LEU A 246 9.81 22.37 48.97
C LEU A 246 11.35 22.35 49.07
N ARG A 247 12.05 21.69 48.14
CA ARG A 247 13.53 21.69 48.11
C ARG A 247 14.09 23.10 47.88
N VAL A 248 13.47 23.89 46.99
CA VAL A 248 13.89 25.28 46.72
C VAL A 248 13.68 26.17 47.95
N VAL A 249 12.60 25.96 48.71
CA VAL A 249 12.30 26.72 49.94
C VAL A 249 13.22 26.36 51.11
N ARG A 250 13.75 25.13 51.16
CA ARG A 250 14.52 24.62 52.31
C ARG A 250 15.94 25.15 52.42
N ASP A 251 16.58 25.54 51.30
CA ASP A 251 17.96 26.06 51.25
C ASP A 251 18.05 27.51 50.71
N PRO A 252 17.54 28.51 51.45
CA PRO A 252 17.60 29.92 51.04
C PRO A 252 19.02 30.50 50.99
N SER A 253 20.04 29.77 51.47
CA SER A 253 21.44 30.17 51.45
C SER A 253 22.12 30.02 50.08
N LEU A 254 21.53 29.23 49.16
CA LEU A 254 22.09 28.98 47.82
C LEU A 254 21.88 30.14 46.83
N ASN A 255 21.06 31.13 47.18
CA ASN A 255 20.81 32.34 46.37
C ASN A 255 22.05 33.22 46.11
N ALA A 256 23.19 32.96 46.77
CA ALA A 256 24.39 33.79 46.67
C ALA A 256 25.39 33.37 45.57
N ASN A 257 25.39 32.11 45.10
CA ASN A 257 26.41 31.60 44.17
C ASN A 257 25.79 30.91 42.94
N LYS A 258 26.09 31.44 41.75
CA LYS A 258 25.64 30.92 40.43
C LYS A 258 25.93 29.42 40.20
N THR A 259 26.93 28.86 40.88
CA THR A 259 27.29 27.43 40.81
C THR A 259 26.26 26.50 41.46
N ALA A 260 25.42 27.00 42.37
CA ALA A 260 24.41 26.19 43.04
C ALA A 260 23.29 25.77 42.08
N PHE A 261 22.83 26.68 41.22
CA PHE A 261 21.73 26.44 40.28
C PHE A 261 22.09 25.31 39.27
N THR A 262 23.31 25.34 38.75
CA THR A 262 23.86 24.29 37.89
C THR A 262 23.97 22.95 38.63
N GLN A 263 24.46 22.94 39.87
CA GLN A 263 24.51 21.72 40.69
C GLN A 263 23.12 21.13 40.97
N THR A 264 22.11 21.97 41.27
CA THR A 264 20.74 21.48 41.48
C THR A 264 20.12 20.89 40.21
N MET A 265 20.41 21.46 39.03
CA MET A 265 19.88 20.96 37.76
C MET A 265 20.40 19.55 37.43
N PHE A 266 21.71 19.32 37.55
CA PHE A 266 22.32 17.99 37.36
C PHE A 266 22.00 16.98 38.47
N THR A 267 21.36 17.40 39.56
CA THR A 267 20.93 16.53 40.67
C THR A 267 19.42 16.19 40.60
N ASP A 268 18.65 16.82 39.71
CA ASP A 268 17.25 16.46 39.48
C ASP A 268 17.15 15.14 38.68
N PRO A 269 16.59 14.06 39.25
CA PRO A 269 16.45 12.78 38.53
C PRO A 269 15.65 12.89 37.24
N PHE A 270 14.66 13.78 37.17
CA PHE A 270 13.85 13.98 35.96
C PHE A 270 14.71 14.57 34.83
N PHE A 271 15.53 15.57 35.14
CA PHE A 271 16.47 16.17 34.19
C PHE A 271 17.54 15.18 33.72
N VAL A 272 18.12 14.39 34.63
CA VAL A 272 19.15 13.40 34.29
C VAL A 272 18.61 12.31 33.35
N VAL A 273 17.40 11.79 33.63
CA VAL A 273 16.79 10.78 32.76
C VAL A 273 16.37 11.38 31.42
N GLU A 274 15.76 12.57 31.39
CA GLU A 274 15.42 13.25 30.13
C GLU A 274 16.67 13.52 29.28
N SER A 275 17.73 14.07 29.88
CA SER A 275 19.02 14.30 29.20
C SER A 275 19.59 13.01 28.60
N THR A 276 19.50 11.89 29.34
CA THR A 276 19.97 10.58 28.87
C THR A 276 19.16 10.08 27.67
N CYS A 277 17.82 10.19 27.72
CA CYS A 277 16.95 9.83 26.60
C CYS A 277 17.21 10.70 25.36
N ILE A 278 17.42 12.02 25.54
CA ILE A 278 17.68 12.94 24.44
C ILE A 278 19.08 12.72 23.84
N VAL A 279 20.09 12.37 24.65
CA VAL A 279 21.39 11.94 24.14
C VAL A 279 21.26 10.70 23.26
N TRP A 280 20.45 9.70 23.65
CA TRP A 280 20.18 8.52 22.82
C TRP A 280 19.48 8.89 21.49
N PHE A 281 18.42 9.71 21.54
CA PHE A 281 17.73 10.14 20.31
C PHE A 281 18.62 10.99 19.39
N THR A 282 19.46 11.84 19.97
CA THR A 282 20.43 12.65 19.21
C THR A 282 21.49 11.76 18.57
N PHE A 283 22.02 10.78 19.31
CA PHE A 283 22.96 9.78 18.79
C PHE A 283 22.35 9.00 17.61
N GLU A 284 21.13 8.48 17.77
CA GLU A 284 20.41 7.80 16.69
C GLU A 284 20.23 8.68 15.45
N LEU A 285 19.75 9.93 15.63
CA LEU A 285 19.51 10.87 14.54
C LEU A 285 20.81 11.22 13.81
N VAL A 286 21.87 11.52 14.55
CA VAL A 286 23.19 11.85 13.99
C VAL A 286 23.80 10.66 13.27
N LEU A 287 23.72 9.45 13.84
CA LEU A 287 24.21 8.23 13.21
C LEU A 287 23.47 7.97 11.89
N ARG A 288 22.12 7.98 11.89
CA ARG A 288 21.33 7.84 10.66
C ARG A 288 21.67 8.95 9.65
N PHE A 289 21.81 10.20 10.07
CA PHE A 289 22.17 11.31 9.19
C PHE A 289 23.58 11.16 8.57
N VAL A 290 24.59 10.75 9.33
CA VAL A 290 25.95 10.52 8.81
C VAL A 290 25.96 9.36 7.82
N VAL A 291 25.24 8.29 8.14
CA VAL A 291 25.30 7.02 7.43
C VAL A 291 24.36 6.94 6.21
N CYS A 292 23.29 7.75 6.15
CA CYS A 292 22.28 7.66 5.08
C CYS A 292 22.83 7.86 3.66
N PRO A 293 22.22 7.21 2.64
CA PRO A 293 22.66 7.26 1.24
C PRO A 293 22.53 8.66 0.61
N SER A 294 21.45 9.40 0.94
CA SER A 294 21.13 10.72 0.41
C SER A 294 20.79 11.68 1.54
N LYS A 295 21.47 12.83 1.60
CA LYS A 295 21.26 13.84 2.65
C LYS A 295 20.01 14.69 2.41
N THR A 296 19.59 14.86 1.15
CA THR A 296 18.39 15.63 0.80
C THR A 296 17.11 14.85 1.10
N ASP A 297 17.10 13.56 0.79
CA ASP A 297 15.92 12.71 0.99
C ASP A 297 15.76 12.34 2.47
N PHE A 298 16.86 12.35 3.24
CA PHE A 298 16.83 12.26 4.69
C PHE A 298 15.87 13.28 5.33
N PHE A 299 15.95 14.56 4.95
CA PHE A 299 15.07 15.61 5.49
C PHE A 299 13.66 15.62 4.88
N ARG A 300 13.43 14.90 3.78
CA ARG A 300 12.10 14.72 3.17
C ARG A 300 11.33 13.54 3.76
N ASN A 301 12.03 12.59 4.39
CA ASN A 301 11.42 11.44 5.04
C ASN A 301 10.73 11.85 6.37
N ILE A 302 9.43 11.60 6.45
CA ILE A 302 8.58 11.93 7.61
C ILE A 302 9.09 11.32 8.93
N MET A 303 9.70 10.14 8.90
CA MET A 303 10.26 9.49 10.10
C MET A 303 11.43 10.26 10.69
N ASN A 304 12.28 10.82 9.83
CA ASN A 304 13.43 11.62 10.25
C ASN A 304 12.97 13.01 10.73
N ILE A 305 11.89 13.56 10.17
CA ILE A 305 11.25 14.78 10.67
C ILE A 305 10.71 14.55 12.10
N ILE A 306 10.08 13.40 12.37
CA ILE A 306 9.63 13.01 13.72
C ILE A 306 10.82 12.88 14.68
N ASP A 307 11.91 12.23 14.25
CA ASP A 307 13.14 12.13 15.04
C ASP A 307 13.70 13.52 15.42
N ILE A 308 13.71 14.48 14.47
CA ILE A 308 14.12 15.88 14.72
C ILE A 308 13.17 16.59 15.70
N ILE A 309 11.86 16.50 15.49
CA ILE A 309 10.85 17.12 16.38
C ILE A 309 10.96 16.57 17.81
N SER A 310 11.33 15.29 17.97
CA SER A 310 11.47 14.65 19.29
C SER A 310 12.57 15.25 20.18
N ILE A 311 13.62 15.84 19.59
CA ILE A 311 14.76 16.43 20.32
C ILE A 311 14.69 17.96 20.47
N ILE A 312 13.99 18.66 19.56
CA ILE A 312 13.87 20.13 19.57
C ILE A 312 13.49 20.70 20.95
N PRO A 313 12.51 20.14 21.70
CA PRO A 313 12.07 20.71 22.97
C PRO A 313 13.16 20.83 24.04
N TYR A 314 14.08 19.87 24.10
CA TYR A 314 15.17 19.87 25.07
C TYR A 314 16.16 21.00 24.75
N PHE A 315 16.64 21.06 23.51
CA PHE A 315 17.57 22.11 23.07
C PHE A 315 16.94 23.50 23.12
N ALA A 316 15.65 23.64 22.78
CA ALA A 316 14.94 24.92 22.89
C ALA A 316 14.79 25.39 24.35
N THR A 317 14.56 24.46 25.29
CA THR A 317 14.54 24.77 26.74
C THR A 317 15.91 25.27 27.18
N LEU A 318 16.97 24.50 26.89
CA LEU A 318 18.35 24.81 27.28
C LEU A 318 18.84 26.15 26.71
N ILE A 319 18.57 26.43 25.43
CA ILE A 319 18.93 27.72 24.80
C ILE A 319 18.17 28.88 25.46
N THR A 320 16.88 28.70 25.77
CA THR A 320 16.08 29.75 26.42
C THR A 320 16.62 30.07 27.82
N GLU A 321 17.02 29.06 28.58
CA GLU A 321 17.62 29.23 29.92
C GLU A 321 18.98 29.95 29.84
N LEU A 322 19.86 29.55 28.92
CA LEU A 322 21.16 30.21 28.70
C LEU A 322 21.04 31.68 28.25
N VAL A 323 20.07 31.99 27.39
CA VAL A 323 19.80 33.39 26.98
C VAL A 323 19.26 34.20 28.14
N GLN A 324 18.40 33.61 28.99
CA GLN A 324 17.83 34.26 30.17
C GLN A 324 18.88 34.63 31.23
N GLU A 325 20.01 33.91 31.31
CA GLU A 325 21.15 34.27 32.17
C GLU A 325 21.90 35.54 31.71
N THR A 326 21.79 35.91 30.43
CA THR A 326 22.55 37.02 29.84
C THR A 326 21.82 38.36 29.96
N GLU A 327 20.49 38.37 29.78
CA GLU A 327 19.67 39.59 29.76
C GLU A 327 18.44 39.47 30.71
N PRO A 328 18.57 39.85 31.99
CA PRO A 328 17.55 39.57 33.01
C PRO A 328 16.31 40.47 32.98
N SER A 329 16.29 41.58 32.23
CA SER A 329 15.41 42.72 32.51
C SER A 329 14.17 42.94 31.63
N ALA A 330 13.89 42.12 30.61
CA ALA A 330 12.79 42.41 29.66
C ALA A 330 11.80 41.27 29.33
N GLN A 331 12.21 39.99 29.34
CA GLN A 331 11.49 38.94 28.59
C GLN A 331 10.73 37.88 29.42
N GLN A 332 10.66 38.00 30.76
CA GLN A 332 10.24 36.88 31.63
C GLN A 332 8.80 36.38 31.41
N ASN A 333 7.82 37.25 31.11
CA ASN A 333 6.43 36.81 30.94
C ASN A 333 6.18 36.08 29.61
N MET A 334 6.91 36.44 28.55
CA MET A 334 6.76 35.80 27.25
C MET A 334 7.49 34.45 27.20
N SER A 335 8.66 34.34 27.84
CA SER A 335 9.42 33.09 27.91
C SER A 335 8.65 31.99 28.65
N LEU A 336 7.95 32.29 29.75
CA LEU A 336 7.14 31.30 30.47
C LEU A 336 6.01 30.69 29.64
N ALA A 337 5.34 31.47 28.77
CA ALA A 337 4.31 30.95 27.88
C ALA A 337 4.90 30.05 26.78
N ILE A 338 6.01 30.49 26.18
CA ILE A 338 6.74 29.73 25.15
C ILE A 338 7.27 28.41 25.71
N LEU A 339 7.84 28.41 26.92
CA LEU A 339 8.33 27.21 27.60
C LEU A 339 7.22 26.18 27.88
N ARG A 340 5.98 26.62 28.19
CA ARG A 340 4.83 25.70 28.33
C ARG A 340 4.50 25.02 27.00
N ILE A 341 4.48 25.76 25.89
CA ILE A 341 4.25 25.20 24.55
C ILE A 341 5.37 24.22 24.18
N ILE A 342 6.64 24.58 24.43
CA ILE A 342 7.80 23.71 24.21
C ILE A 342 7.66 22.39 24.99
N ARG A 343 7.18 22.42 26.24
CA ARG A 343 6.92 21.18 27.00
C ARG A 343 5.82 20.33 26.37
N LEU A 344 4.75 20.93 25.83
CA LEU A 344 3.72 20.17 25.10
C LEU A 344 4.29 19.50 23.85
N VAL A 345 5.21 20.15 23.12
CA VAL A 345 5.88 19.55 21.94
C VAL A 345 6.65 18.27 22.30
N ARG A 346 7.07 18.06 23.57
CA ARG A 346 7.70 16.80 24.02
C ARG A 346 6.78 15.59 23.78
N VAL A 347 5.45 15.76 23.79
CA VAL A 347 4.51 14.64 23.56
C VAL A 347 4.68 14.01 22.17
N PHE A 348 5.12 14.79 21.15
CA PHE A 348 5.30 14.28 19.79
C PHE A 348 6.37 13.17 19.69
N ARG A 349 7.23 12.98 20.70
CA ARG A 349 8.15 11.82 20.74
C ARG A 349 7.45 10.47 20.78
N ILE A 350 6.15 10.42 21.12
CA ILE A 350 5.34 9.20 20.96
C ILE A 350 5.30 8.71 19.50
N PHE A 351 5.31 9.63 18.52
CA PHE A 351 5.30 9.26 17.10
C PHE A 351 6.61 8.59 16.65
N LYS A 352 7.70 8.66 17.44
CA LYS A 352 8.94 7.91 17.16
C LYS A 352 8.71 6.39 17.21
N LEU A 353 7.68 5.93 17.93
CA LEU A 353 7.24 4.52 17.90
C LEU A 353 6.78 4.08 16.50
N SER A 354 6.38 5.00 15.61
CA SER A 354 5.96 4.64 14.24
C SER A 354 7.09 3.98 13.44
N ARG A 355 8.36 4.31 13.69
CA ARG A 355 9.51 3.63 13.07
C ARG A 355 9.55 2.13 13.38
N HIS A 356 9.00 1.73 14.53
CA HIS A 356 8.99 0.34 15.01
C HIS A 356 7.58 -0.29 15.02
N SER A 357 6.57 0.40 14.46
CA SER A 357 5.18 -0.07 14.41
C SER A 357 4.62 0.04 12.99
N LYS A 358 4.58 -1.09 12.28
CA LYS A 358 3.95 -1.23 10.96
C LYS A 358 2.51 -0.72 10.97
N GLY A 359 1.72 -1.06 11.98
CA GLY A 359 0.34 -0.57 12.12
C GLY A 359 0.22 0.96 12.18
N LEU A 360 1.17 1.64 12.81
CA LEU A 360 1.18 3.11 12.86
C LEU A 360 1.69 3.74 11.54
N GLN A 361 2.52 3.03 10.77
CA GLN A 361 2.89 3.40 9.41
C GLN A 361 1.71 3.26 8.44
N ILE A 362 0.99 2.14 8.50
CA ILE A 362 -0.23 1.88 7.73
C ILE A 362 -1.26 2.98 8.05
N LEU A 363 -1.53 3.26 9.33
CA LEU A 363 -2.42 4.36 9.74
C LEU A 363 -1.98 5.72 9.15
N GLY A 364 -0.69 6.02 9.14
CA GLY A 364 -0.16 7.23 8.51
C GLY A 364 -0.37 7.28 6.99
N GLN A 365 -0.21 6.16 6.28
CA GLN A 365 -0.51 6.04 4.86
C GLN A 365 -2.01 6.19 4.58
N THR A 366 -2.86 5.52 5.36
CA THR A 366 -4.32 5.63 5.28
C THR A 366 -4.80 7.06 5.49
N LEU A 367 -4.31 7.74 6.53
CA LEU A 367 -4.67 9.14 6.81
C LEU A 367 -4.23 10.06 5.66
N LYS A 368 -3.01 9.89 5.14
CA LYS A 368 -2.51 10.65 3.99
C LYS A 368 -3.36 10.42 2.72
N ALA A 369 -3.79 9.19 2.47
CA ALA A 369 -4.66 8.85 1.34
C ALA A 369 -6.09 9.38 1.54
N SER A 370 -6.58 9.39 2.79
CA SER A 370 -7.96 9.77 3.13
C SER A 370 -8.12 11.23 3.59
N MET A 371 -7.18 12.12 3.20
CA MET A 371 -7.18 13.52 3.62
C MET A 371 -8.40 14.30 3.11
N GLN A 372 -8.97 13.91 1.96
CA GLN A 372 -10.14 14.56 1.38
C GLN A 372 -11.41 14.22 2.17
N GLU A 373 -11.56 12.95 2.55
CA GLU A 373 -12.65 12.39 3.34
C GLU A 373 -12.61 12.92 4.78
N LEU A 374 -11.42 12.98 5.37
CA LEU A 374 -11.20 13.60 6.68
C LEU A 374 -11.49 15.10 6.64
N GLY A 375 -11.13 15.80 5.56
CA GLY A 375 -11.49 17.19 5.33
C GLY A 375 -13.00 17.41 5.23
N LEU A 376 -13.72 16.53 4.52
CA LEU A 376 -15.19 16.54 4.43
C LEU A 376 -15.86 16.27 5.78
N LEU A 377 -15.35 15.33 6.57
CA LEU A 377 -15.84 15.06 7.94
C LEU A 377 -15.74 16.31 8.82
N ILE A 378 -14.56 16.95 8.85
CA ILE A 378 -14.32 18.17 9.64
C ILE A 378 -15.22 19.31 9.13
N PHE A 379 -15.40 19.44 7.83
CA PHE A 379 -16.24 20.48 7.22
C PHE A 379 -17.73 20.33 7.60
N PHE A 380 -18.31 19.12 7.48
CA PHE A 380 -19.70 18.90 7.88
C PHE A 380 -19.90 19.03 9.39
N LEU A 381 -18.93 18.56 10.20
CA LEU A 381 -18.99 18.72 11.66
C LEU A 381 -18.92 20.21 12.04
N PHE A 382 -18.08 21.01 11.38
CA PHE A 382 -18.00 22.47 11.60
C PHE A 382 -19.32 23.19 11.25
N ILE A 383 -19.96 22.83 10.14
CA ILE A 383 -21.28 23.37 9.76
C ILE A 383 -22.33 22.99 10.80
N GLY A 384 -22.38 21.71 11.21
CA GLY A 384 -23.32 21.23 12.22
C GLY A 384 -23.14 21.92 13.56
N VAL A 385 -21.89 22.09 14.02
CA VAL A 385 -21.55 22.81 15.25
C VAL A 385 -22.08 24.24 15.21
N ILE A 386 -21.84 25.00 14.15
CA ILE A 386 -22.36 26.38 14.03
C ILE A 386 -23.89 26.40 14.00
N LEU A 387 -24.51 25.51 13.22
CA LEU A 387 -25.97 25.43 13.05
C LEU A 387 -26.67 25.13 14.39
N PHE A 388 -26.30 24.02 15.04
CA PHE A 388 -26.97 23.56 16.26
C PHE A 388 -26.65 24.43 17.47
N SER A 389 -25.45 25.00 17.57
CA SER A 389 -25.11 25.95 18.64
C SER A 389 -25.90 27.25 18.53
N SER A 390 -26.11 27.74 17.30
CA SER A 390 -26.96 28.91 17.06
C SER A 390 -28.43 28.60 17.40
N ALA A 391 -28.91 27.44 16.97
CA ALA A 391 -30.30 27.03 17.20
C ALA A 391 -30.62 26.80 18.68
N VAL A 392 -29.72 26.15 19.44
CA VAL A 392 -29.92 25.93 20.88
C VAL A 392 -29.79 27.22 21.67
N TYR A 393 -28.86 28.11 21.30
CA TYR A 393 -28.73 29.43 21.90
C TYR A 393 -30.05 30.21 21.80
N PHE A 394 -30.62 30.36 20.59
CA PHE A 394 -31.90 31.05 20.42
C PHE A 394 -33.11 30.32 21.03
N ALA A 395 -33.01 29.02 21.33
CA ALA A 395 -34.07 28.28 22.02
C ALA A 395 -33.99 28.39 23.54
N GLU A 396 -32.81 28.71 24.10
CA GLU A 396 -32.54 28.72 25.55
C GLU A 396 -32.18 30.13 26.09
N VAL A 397 -32.07 31.15 25.24
CA VAL A 397 -31.63 32.52 25.62
C VAL A 397 -32.57 33.22 26.60
N ASP A 398 -33.86 32.89 26.57
CA ASP A 398 -34.88 33.47 27.47
C ASP A 398 -34.95 32.76 28.83
N GLU A 399 -34.22 31.64 29.02
CA GLU A 399 -34.23 30.85 30.26
C GLU A 399 -33.09 31.29 31.20
N PRO A 400 -33.38 31.82 32.41
CA PRO A 400 -32.37 32.45 33.27
C PRO A 400 -31.35 31.48 33.88
N GLU A 401 -31.63 30.17 33.93
CA GLU A 401 -30.68 29.13 34.36
C GLU A 401 -29.99 28.42 33.17
N SER A 402 -30.07 28.99 31.96
CA SER A 402 -29.43 28.43 30.76
C SER A 402 -27.90 28.47 30.83
N HIS A 403 -27.28 27.33 30.51
CA HIS A 403 -25.82 27.24 30.31
C HIS A 403 -25.37 27.87 28.98
N PHE A 404 -26.29 28.17 28.06
CA PHE A 404 -25.97 28.67 26.71
C PHE A 404 -25.79 30.19 26.68
N SER A 405 -24.77 30.68 27.38
CA SER A 405 -24.47 32.13 27.49
C SER A 405 -24.07 32.78 26.16
N SER A 406 -23.47 32.04 25.23
CA SER A 406 -23.14 32.52 23.88
C SER A 406 -23.08 31.37 22.86
N ILE A 407 -23.13 31.72 21.56
CA ILE A 407 -23.01 30.72 20.48
C ILE A 407 -21.65 29.98 20.53
N PRO A 408 -20.49 30.63 20.78
CA PRO A 408 -19.22 29.94 21.01
C PRO A 408 -19.23 28.97 22.20
N ASP A 409 -19.90 29.29 23.31
CA ASP A 409 -20.05 28.35 24.43
C ASP A 409 -20.89 27.13 24.00
N GLY A 410 -21.93 27.37 23.19
CA GLY A 410 -22.71 26.33 22.54
C GLY A 410 -21.88 25.38 21.65
N PHE A 411 -20.75 25.82 21.10
CA PHE A 411 -19.89 24.94 20.27
C PHE A 411 -19.40 23.72 21.05
N TRP A 412 -19.09 23.86 22.34
CA TRP A 412 -18.69 22.74 23.19
C TRP A 412 -19.80 21.70 23.28
N TRP A 413 -21.01 22.14 23.65
CA TRP A 413 -22.20 21.29 23.70
C TRP A 413 -22.48 20.60 22.35
N ALA A 414 -22.40 21.34 21.24
CA ALA A 414 -22.68 20.78 19.92
C ALA A 414 -21.65 19.73 19.49
N VAL A 415 -20.35 19.96 19.73
CA VAL A 415 -19.30 18.95 19.48
C VAL A 415 -19.55 17.70 20.34
N VAL A 416 -19.77 17.87 21.65
CA VAL A 416 -20.00 16.77 22.60
C VAL A 416 -21.28 15.98 22.29
N THR A 417 -22.33 16.64 21.78
CA THR A 417 -23.60 16.02 21.39
C THR A 417 -23.49 15.31 20.03
N MET A 418 -22.91 15.96 19.02
CA MET A 418 -22.74 15.38 17.68
C MET A 418 -21.80 14.18 17.67
N THR A 419 -20.79 14.17 18.54
CA THR A 419 -19.88 13.01 18.74
C THR A 419 -20.43 11.96 19.69
N THR A 420 -21.66 12.12 20.18
CA THR A 420 -22.34 11.21 21.12
C THR A 420 -21.64 10.99 22.46
N VAL A 421 -20.73 11.90 22.86
CA VAL A 421 -19.99 11.82 24.13
C VAL A 421 -20.88 12.17 25.32
N GLY A 422 -21.67 13.25 25.21
CA GLY A 422 -22.73 13.59 26.16
C GLY A 422 -22.32 13.71 27.63
N TYR A 423 -21.30 14.50 27.96
CA TYR A 423 -20.81 14.69 29.35
C TYR A 423 -21.90 15.14 30.35
N GLY A 424 -22.94 15.84 29.90
CA GLY A 424 -24.06 16.29 30.73
C GLY A 424 -23.81 17.58 31.52
N ASP A 425 -22.67 18.23 31.30
CA ASP A 425 -22.26 19.51 31.88
C ASP A 425 -22.99 20.72 31.28
N MET A 426 -23.42 20.61 30.01
CA MET A 426 -24.36 21.53 29.36
C MET A 426 -25.52 20.72 28.78
N CYS A 427 -26.77 21.10 29.07
CA CYS A 427 -27.97 20.46 28.55
C CYS A 427 -29.09 21.48 28.35
N PRO A 428 -29.87 21.42 27.24
CA PRO A 428 -31.04 22.27 27.06
C PRO A 428 -32.19 21.86 27.99
N THR A 429 -32.78 22.85 28.66
CA THR A 429 -33.88 22.65 29.61
C THR A 429 -35.24 22.90 28.95
N THR A 430 -35.32 23.80 27.96
CA THR A 430 -36.58 24.16 27.31
C THR A 430 -37.07 23.06 26.36
N PRO A 431 -38.38 23.02 26.02
CA PRO A 431 -38.89 22.12 24.99
C PRO A 431 -38.25 22.35 23.61
N GLY A 432 -37.93 23.61 23.27
CA GLY A 432 -37.30 23.98 22.01
C GLY A 432 -35.87 23.45 21.90
N GLY A 433 -35.04 23.71 22.92
CA GLY A 433 -33.67 23.22 22.96
C GLY A 433 -33.59 21.70 23.00
N LYS A 434 -34.55 21.01 23.62
CA LYS A 434 -34.64 19.53 23.58
C LYS A 434 -34.93 18.98 22.19
N ILE A 435 -35.76 19.65 21.39
CA ILE A 435 -35.98 19.30 19.97
C ILE A 435 -34.67 19.52 19.19
N VAL A 436 -34.01 20.68 19.38
CA VAL A 436 -32.70 20.97 18.74
C VAL A 436 -31.65 19.93 19.13
N GLY A 437 -31.55 19.54 20.40
CA GLY A 437 -30.63 18.51 20.88
C GLY A 437 -30.90 17.13 20.28
N THR A 438 -32.17 16.76 20.12
CA THR A 438 -32.56 15.50 19.45
C THR A 438 -32.12 15.50 17.99
N LEU A 439 -32.35 16.60 17.26
CA LEU A 439 -31.91 16.74 15.87
C LEU A 439 -30.38 16.79 15.75
N CYS A 440 -29.70 17.45 16.69
CA CYS A 440 -28.24 17.54 16.78
C CYS A 440 -27.59 16.16 16.93
N ALA A 441 -28.09 15.33 17.85
CA ALA A 441 -27.61 13.97 18.06
C ALA A 441 -27.77 13.09 16.81
N ILE A 442 -28.96 13.11 16.17
CA ILE A 442 -29.23 12.35 14.94
C ILE A 442 -28.30 12.81 13.80
N ALA A 443 -28.18 14.13 13.60
CA ALA A 443 -27.32 14.70 12.57
C ALA A 443 -25.84 14.40 12.81
N GLY A 444 -25.38 14.37 14.07
CA GLY A 444 -24.02 14.00 14.44
C GLY A 444 -23.67 12.56 14.05
N VAL A 445 -24.52 11.60 14.43
CA VAL A 445 -24.35 10.18 14.06
C VAL A 445 -24.29 10.02 12.54
N LEU A 446 -25.21 10.64 11.80
CA LEU A 446 -25.21 10.59 10.33
C LEU A 446 -23.96 11.25 9.72
N THR A 447 -23.50 12.37 10.27
CA THR A 447 -22.30 13.09 9.80
C THR A 447 -21.03 12.26 9.97
N ILE A 448 -20.89 11.53 11.08
CA ILE A 448 -19.75 10.67 11.34
C ILE A 448 -19.84 9.36 10.52
N ALA A 449 -21.04 8.82 10.34
CA ALA A 449 -21.26 7.55 9.65
C ALA A 449 -20.94 7.58 8.13
N LEU A 450 -20.92 8.74 7.48
CA LEU A 450 -20.68 8.83 6.02
C LEU A 450 -19.18 8.72 5.63
N PRO A 451 -18.23 9.45 6.25
CA PRO A 451 -16.82 9.42 5.81
C PRO A 451 -16.03 8.24 6.42
N VAL A 452 -16.41 7.78 7.61
CA VAL A 452 -15.68 6.71 8.33
C VAL A 452 -15.57 5.41 7.52
N PRO A 453 -16.62 4.87 6.85
CA PRO A 453 -16.50 3.68 6.03
C PRO A 453 -15.47 3.79 4.90
N VAL A 454 -15.28 4.98 4.32
CA VAL A 454 -14.27 5.20 3.26
C VAL A 454 -12.85 5.18 3.86
N ILE A 455 -12.66 5.83 5.01
CA ILE A 455 -11.38 5.78 5.76
C ILE A 455 -11.05 4.35 6.19
N VAL A 456 -12.04 3.59 6.65
CA VAL A 456 -11.89 2.16 7.01
C VAL A 456 -11.61 1.29 5.79
N SER A 457 -12.24 1.55 4.64
CA SER A 457 -11.94 0.85 3.39
C SER A 457 -10.48 1.10 2.95
N ASN A 458 -10.03 2.36 2.99
CA ASN A 458 -8.63 2.70 2.74
C ASN A 458 -7.68 2.05 3.76
N PHE A 459 -8.06 1.99 5.05
CA PHE A 459 -7.27 1.27 6.06
C PHE A 459 -7.13 -0.20 5.69
N ASN A 460 -8.24 -0.85 5.36
CA ASN A 460 -8.27 -2.27 5.02
C ASN A 460 -7.46 -2.56 3.76
N TYR A 461 -7.53 -1.68 2.75
CA TYR A 461 -6.71 -1.76 1.54
C TYR A 461 -5.21 -1.69 1.86
N PHE A 462 -4.74 -0.69 2.62
CA PHE A 462 -3.32 -0.58 2.96
C PHE A 462 -2.85 -1.68 3.91
N TYR A 463 -3.71 -2.13 4.83
CA TYR A 463 -3.42 -3.23 5.76
C TYR A 463 -3.26 -4.57 5.04
N HIS A 464 -4.23 -4.93 4.18
CA HIS A 464 -4.12 -6.14 3.36
C HIS A 464 -2.96 -6.02 2.37
N ARG A 465 -2.73 -4.88 1.72
CA ARG A 465 -1.60 -4.73 0.79
C ARG A 465 -0.24 -4.89 1.47
N GLU A 466 -0.05 -4.39 2.69
CA GLU A 466 1.21 -4.63 3.43
C GLU A 466 1.35 -6.11 3.83
N THR A 467 0.26 -6.74 4.29
CA THR A 467 0.24 -8.18 4.66
C THR A 467 0.49 -9.09 3.45
N GLU A 468 -0.21 -8.83 2.34
CA GLU A 468 -0.01 -9.49 1.06
C GLU A 468 1.38 -9.23 0.52
N ASN A 469 1.98 -8.04 0.68
CA ASN A 469 3.36 -7.80 0.28
C ASN A 469 4.35 -8.64 1.11
N GLU A 470 4.11 -8.83 2.41
CA GLU A 470 4.93 -9.73 3.24
C GLU A 470 4.80 -11.20 2.78
N GLU A 471 3.60 -11.65 2.40
CA GLU A 471 3.40 -12.97 1.77
C GLU A 471 4.04 -13.07 0.37
N LYS A 472 3.79 -12.07 -0.49
CA LYS A 472 4.32 -11.92 -1.86
C LYS A 472 5.82 -11.63 -1.92
N GLN A 473 6.49 -11.33 -0.82
CA GLN A 473 7.96 -11.32 -0.75
C GLN A 473 8.54 -12.71 -0.45
N ASN A 474 7.78 -13.58 0.24
CA ASN A 474 8.18 -14.97 0.45
C ASN A 474 7.99 -15.81 -0.83
N ILE A 475 6.94 -15.55 -1.61
CA ILE A 475 6.59 -16.30 -2.84
C ILE A 475 7.73 -16.28 -3.89
N PRO A 476 8.39 -15.16 -4.25
CA PRO A 476 9.55 -15.15 -5.14
C PRO A 476 10.69 -16.04 -4.65
N GLY A 477 10.95 -16.07 -3.33
CA GLY A 477 11.94 -16.99 -2.75
C GLY A 477 11.51 -18.46 -2.79
N GLU A 478 10.23 -18.74 -3.01
CA GLU A 478 9.69 -20.09 -3.23
C GLU A 478 9.66 -20.45 -4.73
N ILE A 479 9.22 -19.55 -5.60
CA ILE A 479 9.34 -19.65 -7.07
C ILE A 479 10.81 -19.85 -7.48
N ASP A 480 11.73 -19.06 -6.91
CA ASP A 480 13.17 -19.19 -7.21
C ASP A 480 13.73 -20.53 -6.67
N LYS A 481 13.22 -21.06 -5.54
CA LYS A 481 13.57 -22.43 -5.09
C LYS A 481 12.99 -23.48 -6.04
N ILE A 482 11.77 -23.31 -6.53
CA ILE A 482 11.14 -24.25 -7.46
C ILE A 482 11.89 -24.23 -8.79
N LEU A 483 12.17 -23.05 -9.36
CA LEU A 483 13.04 -22.83 -10.52
C LEU A 483 14.38 -23.57 -10.39
N ASN A 484 15.09 -23.36 -9.28
CA ASN A 484 16.36 -24.07 -9.02
C ASN A 484 16.16 -25.59 -8.88
N SER A 485 15.05 -26.05 -8.28
CA SER A 485 14.74 -27.48 -8.17
C SER A 485 14.37 -28.11 -9.52
N VAL A 486 13.67 -27.39 -10.39
CA VAL A 486 13.30 -27.81 -11.75
C VAL A 486 14.53 -27.90 -12.64
N GLY A 487 15.42 -26.88 -12.59
CA GLY A 487 16.72 -26.94 -13.26
C GLY A 487 17.53 -28.17 -12.84
N SER A 488 17.60 -28.46 -11.52
CA SER A 488 18.30 -29.66 -11.02
C SER A 488 17.66 -30.99 -11.47
N ARG A 489 16.34 -31.01 -11.72
CA ARG A 489 15.62 -32.19 -12.22
C ARG A 489 15.82 -32.39 -13.73
N MET A 490 15.92 -31.31 -14.51
CA MET A 490 16.23 -31.40 -15.94
C MET A 490 17.66 -31.95 -16.15
N ASP A 491 18.67 -31.43 -15.44
CA ASP A 491 20.04 -32.00 -15.46
C ASP A 491 20.08 -33.48 -15.01
N SER A 492 19.24 -33.86 -14.04
CA SER A 492 19.18 -35.25 -13.57
C SER A 492 18.53 -36.21 -14.57
N SER A 493 17.68 -35.71 -15.48
CA SER A 493 16.89 -36.54 -16.41
C SER A 493 17.77 -37.21 -17.47
N ASP A 494 18.85 -36.55 -17.90
CA ASP A 494 19.81 -37.09 -18.87
C ASP A 494 20.58 -38.33 -18.35
N SER A 495 20.58 -38.57 -17.04
CA SER A 495 21.29 -39.71 -16.44
C SER A 495 20.54 -41.04 -16.56
N LEU A 496 19.23 -41.05 -16.86
CA LEU A 496 18.40 -42.26 -16.83
C LEU A 496 18.36 -43.04 -18.15
N ASN A 497 18.90 -42.51 -19.26
CA ASN A 497 18.88 -43.18 -20.57
C ASN A 497 20.04 -44.16 -20.83
N LYS A 498 20.78 -44.58 -19.79
CA LYS A 498 21.82 -45.61 -19.87
C LYS A 498 21.70 -46.65 -18.74
N THR A 499 20.72 -47.55 -18.86
CA THR A 499 20.92 -49.02 -18.82
C THR A 499 19.56 -49.73 -18.86
N ASN A 500 19.29 -50.51 -19.92
CA ASN A 500 18.77 -51.89 -19.81
C ASN A 500 18.62 -52.55 -21.19
N GLY A 501 19.74 -53.06 -21.70
CA GLY A 501 19.76 -54.10 -22.73
C GLY A 501 20.66 -55.24 -22.24
N GLY A 502 20.11 -56.43 -22.03
CA GLY A 502 20.88 -57.57 -21.53
C GLY A 502 20.04 -58.64 -20.83
N CYS A 503 19.50 -59.59 -21.61
CA CYS A 503 18.86 -60.78 -21.08
C CYS A 503 19.89 -61.74 -20.45
N SER A 504 19.58 -62.35 -19.31
CA SER A 504 20.17 -63.64 -18.90
C SER A 504 19.22 -64.39 -17.97
N THR A 505 18.66 -65.48 -18.48
CA THR A 505 17.90 -66.47 -17.71
C THR A 505 18.82 -67.34 -16.88
N GLU A 506 18.58 -67.50 -15.58
CA GLU A 506 19.03 -68.71 -14.87
C GLU A 506 18.07 -69.17 -13.75
N LYS A 507 18.31 -70.39 -13.26
CA LYS A 507 17.26 -71.31 -12.80
C LYS A 507 17.10 -71.37 -11.28
N SER A 508 15.85 -71.60 -10.89
CA SER A 508 15.37 -72.31 -9.69
C SER A 508 16.41 -73.18 -8.96
N LYS A 509 16.57 -72.95 -7.64
CA LYS A 509 16.47 -74.00 -6.61
C LYS A 509 16.43 -73.47 -5.17
N LYS A 510 15.45 -74.00 -4.42
CA LYS A 510 15.22 -73.95 -2.96
C LYS A 510 14.82 -72.61 -2.35
#